data_AF-A0A2E8LDU5-F1
#
_entry.id   AF-A0A2E8LDU5-F1
#
_cell.length_a   1.000
_cell.length_b   1.000
_cell.length_c   1.000
_cell.angle_alpha   90.00
_cell.angle_beta   90.00
_cell.angle_gamma   90.00
#
_symmetry.space_group_name_H-M   'P 1'
#
loop_
_entity.id
_entity.type
_entity.pdbx_description
1 polymer ?
#
loop_
_entity_poly.entity_id
_entity_poly.type
_entity_poly.pdbx_seq_one_letter_code
_entity_poly.pdbx_strand_id
1 'polypeptide(L)'
;MPCATVLSERRNRPGVFQPASIVSISAMSFGSLSSAAVVALDRGAVMADCLPNTGEGGISVHHRHGGDLVFQLATGYFGARDHDDGFSIDRVLESMDGAPVKAIEIKLSQGAKPGLGGVLPSNKATPRDRHRRRRRGRCHRAQPSPPPSVR
;
A
#
# COMPACT_ATOMS: atom_id res chain seq x y z
N MET A 1 -14.57 -2.49 18.70
CA MET A 1 -14.50 -1.28 19.54
C MET A 1 -13.97 -0.17 18.65
N PRO A 2 -14.76 0.89 18.39
CA PRO A 2 -14.38 1.92 17.44
C PRO A 2 -13.16 2.71 17.90
N CYS A 3 -12.39 3.18 16.93
CA CYS A 3 -11.26 4.08 17.15
C CYS A 3 -11.75 5.42 17.73
N ALA A 4 -11.02 5.96 18.70
CA ALA A 4 -11.26 7.34 19.17
C ALA A 4 -10.98 8.37 18.08
N THR A 5 -10.11 8.04 17.11
CA THR A 5 -9.75 8.91 15.99
C THR A 5 -10.79 8.84 14.89
N VAL A 6 -11.36 10.00 14.54
CA VAL A 6 -12.17 10.20 13.34
C VAL A 6 -11.31 10.84 12.25
N LEU A 7 -11.19 10.16 11.12
CA LEU A 7 -10.46 10.64 9.96
C LEU A 7 -11.27 11.73 9.25
N SER A 8 -10.56 12.73 8.71
CA SER A 8 -11.13 13.87 7.96
C SER A 8 -12.07 14.81 8.73
N GLU A 9 -12.34 14.55 10.02
CA GLU A 9 -13.14 15.43 10.89
C GLU A 9 -12.51 16.83 11.01
N ARG A 10 -11.18 16.90 11.15
CA ARG A 10 -10.49 18.19 11.24
C ARG A 10 -10.54 18.93 9.92
N ARG A 11 -10.95 20.21 9.99
CA ARG A 11 -11.07 21.15 8.86
C ARG A 11 -12.26 20.89 7.92
N ASN A 12 -13.31 20.22 8.40
CA ASN A 12 -14.56 20.00 7.67
C ASN A 12 -14.36 19.44 6.26
N ARG A 13 -13.45 18.46 6.13
CA ARG A 13 -13.16 17.83 4.84
C ARG A 13 -14.22 16.78 4.53
N PRO A 14 -14.59 16.61 3.25
CA PRO A 14 -15.48 15.52 2.86
C PRO A 14 -14.86 14.15 3.19
N GLY A 15 -15.70 13.13 3.37
CA GLY A 15 -15.25 11.77 3.64
C GLY A 15 -14.83 11.53 5.09
N VAL A 16 -15.60 12.07 6.04
CA VAL A 16 -15.45 11.76 7.48
C VAL A 16 -15.65 10.26 7.69
N PHE A 17 -14.70 9.62 8.36
CA PHE A 17 -14.71 8.18 8.58
C PHE A 17 -14.12 7.82 9.94
N GLN A 18 -14.83 6.98 10.70
CA GLN A 18 -14.35 6.46 11.97
C GLN A 18 -14.11 4.95 11.83
N PRO A 19 -12.87 4.46 11.95
CA PRO A 19 -12.61 3.02 11.92
C PRO A 19 -13.34 2.31 13.07
N ALA A 20 -14.00 1.20 12.76
CA ALA A 20 -14.82 0.46 13.73
C ALA A 20 -14.01 -0.43 14.68
N SER A 21 -12.72 -0.65 14.38
CA SER A 21 -11.79 -1.42 15.20
C SER A 21 -10.49 -0.66 15.46
N ILE A 22 -10.05 -0.69 16.73
CA ILE A 22 -8.71 -0.24 17.16
C ILE A 22 -7.58 -1.16 16.73
N VAL A 23 -7.90 -2.38 16.30
CA VAL A 23 -6.95 -3.32 15.71
C VAL A 23 -7.06 -3.20 14.20
N SER A 24 -5.95 -3.29 13.48
CA SER A 24 -5.91 -3.24 12.02
C SER A 24 -4.82 -4.16 11.48
N ILE A 25 -4.92 -4.55 10.22
CA ILE A 25 -3.92 -5.43 9.60
C ILE A 25 -2.80 -4.56 9.04
N SER A 26 -1.60 -4.76 9.56
CA SER A 26 -0.42 -3.98 9.18
C SER A 26 -0.04 -4.15 7.71
N ALA A 27 0.65 -3.13 7.19
CA ALA A 27 1.09 -3.03 5.81
C ALA A 27 2.00 -4.20 5.39
N MET A 28 1.54 -5.03 4.45
CA MET A 28 2.36 -6.06 3.81
C MET A 28 2.16 -6.03 2.30
N SER A 29 3.23 -5.77 1.55
CA SER A 29 3.12 -5.57 0.11
C SER A 29 2.73 -6.84 -0.64
N PHE A 30 1.82 -6.68 -1.60
CA PHE A 30 1.64 -7.65 -2.68
C PHE A 30 2.97 -7.92 -3.42
N GLY A 31 3.37 -9.18 -3.50
CA GLY A 31 4.69 -9.64 -3.92
C GLY A 31 5.51 -10.24 -2.76
N SER A 32 5.38 -9.71 -1.54
CA SER A 32 5.94 -10.34 -0.33
C SER A 32 5.00 -11.42 0.21
N LEU A 33 3.69 -11.18 0.11
CA LEU A 33 2.63 -12.15 0.39
C LEU A 33 2.14 -12.81 -0.90
N SER A 34 1.65 -14.05 -0.78
CA SER A 34 0.95 -14.74 -1.86
C SER A 34 -0.41 -14.09 -2.12
N SER A 35 -0.98 -14.28 -3.32
CA SER A 35 -2.32 -13.79 -3.63
C SER A 35 -3.37 -14.34 -2.67
N ALA A 36 -3.29 -15.64 -2.35
CA ALA A 36 -4.21 -16.28 -1.40
C ALA A 36 -4.14 -15.66 -0.01
N ALA A 37 -2.94 -15.30 0.47
CA ALA A 37 -2.77 -14.64 1.75
C ALA A 37 -3.39 -13.23 1.76
N VAL A 38 -3.21 -12.45 0.69
CA VAL A 38 -3.83 -11.13 0.57
C VAL A 38 -5.35 -11.23 0.57
N VAL A 39 -5.93 -12.16 -0.20
CA VAL A 39 -7.39 -12.40 -0.21
C VAL A 39 -7.91 -12.82 1.16
N ALA A 40 -7.18 -13.71 1.86
CA ALA A 40 -7.57 -14.17 3.19
C ALA A 40 -7.54 -13.03 4.21
N LEU A 41 -6.53 -12.17 4.17
CA LEU A 41 -6.43 -10.99 5.04
C LEU A 41 -7.54 -9.98 4.74
N ASP A 42 -7.83 -9.71 3.47
CA ASP A 42 -8.89 -8.77 3.07
C ASP A 42 -10.27 -9.23 3.56
N ARG A 43 -10.59 -10.51 3.34
CA ARG A 43 -11.84 -11.11 3.84
C ARG A 43 -11.89 -11.16 5.37
N GLY A 44 -10.77 -11.50 6.01
CA GLY A 44 -10.66 -11.51 7.46
C GLY A 44 -10.85 -10.12 8.06
N ALA A 45 -10.39 -9.08 7.36
CA ALA A 45 -10.59 -7.69 7.78
C ALA A 45 -12.06 -7.28 7.76
N VAL A 46 -12.81 -7.71 6.74
CA VAL A 46 -14.27 -7.52 6.68
C VAL A 46 -14.95 -8.20 7.87
N MET A 47 -14.55 -9.44 8.18
CA MET A 47 -15.13 -10.18 9.31
C MET A 47 -14.81 -9.56 10.67
N ALA A 48 -13.63 -8.96 10.80
CA ALA A 48 -13.16 -8.34 12.03
C ALA A 48 -13.48 -6.83 12.12
N ASP A 49 -14.17 -6.29 11.11
CA ASP A 49 -14.49 -4.87 10.97
C ASP A 49 -13.27 -3.95 11.17
N CYS A 50 -12.15 -4.34 10.55
CA CYS A 50 -10.87 -3.66 10.66
C CYS A 50 -10.30 -3.27 9.30
N LEU A 51 -9.34 -2.33 9.31
CA LEU A 51 -8.74 -1.83 8.09
C LEU A 51 -7.52 -2.69 7.70
N PRO A 52 -7.49 -3.31 6.50
CA PRO A 52 -6.27 -3.85 5.93
C PRO A 52 -5.49 -2.77 5.19
N ASN A 53 -4.16 -2.87 5.31
CA ASN A 53 -3.23 -2.00 4.60
C ASN A 53 -2.55 -2.74 3.43
N THR A 54 -2.57 -2.13 2.24
CA THR A 54 -2.07 -2.71 0.98
C THR A 54 -0.57 -2.95 0.96
N GLY A 55 0.16 -2.27 1.84
CA GLY A 55 1.59 -2.13 1.78
C GLY A 55 2.09 -1.38 0.54
N GLU A 56 3.40 -1.24 0.47
CA GLU A 56 4.12 -0.54 -0.61
C GLU A 56 3.94 -1.19 -2.00
N GLY A 57 3.27 -2.34 -2.13
CA GLY A 57 3.08 -3.01 -3.43
C GLY A 57 1.99 -2.40 -4.32
N GLY A 58 1.23 -1.45 -3.79
CA GLY A 58 0.05 -0.87 -4.43
C GLY A 58 -1.18 -1.78 -4.40
N ILE A 59 -2.35 -1.23 -4.78
CA ILE A 59 -3.64 -1.93 -4.75
C ILE A 59 -3.71 -2.95 -5.89
N SER A 60 -3.92 -4.21 -5.55
CA SER A 60 -4.13 -5.31 -6.51
C SER A 60 -5.58 -5.81 -6.47
N VAL A 61 -5.97 -6.60 -7.48
CA VAL A 61 -7.30 -7.26 -7.51
C VAL A 61 -7.59 -8.10 -6.28
N HIS A 62 -6.54 -8.58 -5.59
CA HIS A 62 -6.66 -9.41 -4.39
C HIS A 62 -7.03 -8.62 -3.13
N HIS A 63 -7.01 -7.28 -3.20
CA HIS A 63 -7.48 -6.40 -2.12
C HIS A 63 -8.92 -5.90 -2.37
N ARG A 64 -9.63 -6.47 -3.36
CA ARG A 64 -10.96 -6.00 -3.76
C ARG A 64 -12.04 -7.00 -3.37
N HIS A 65 -12.00 -7.52 -2.14
CA HIS A 65 -12.97 -8.48 -1.61
C HIS A 65 -13.85 -7.90 -0.49
N GLY A 66 -13.92 -6.57 -0.39
CA GLY A 66 -14.92 -5.85 0.41
C GLY A 66 -14.36 -5.12 1.62
N GLY A 67 -13.07 -5.27 1.94
CA GLY A 67 -12.44 -4.55 3.05
C GLY A 67 -12.20 -3.07 2.72
N ASP A 68 -12.48 -2.18 3.67
CA ASP A 68 -12.12 -0.76 3.61
C ASP A 68 -10.60 -0.60 3.75
N LEU A 69 -9.93 -0.05 2.74
CA LEU A 69 -8.46 -0.12 2.62
C LEU A 69 -7.73 1.10 3.17
N VAL A 70 -6.51 0.85 3.66
CA VAL A 70 -5.45 1.85 3.79
C VAL A 70 -4.43 1.68 2.67
N PHE A 71 -4.27 2.71 1.84
CA PHE A 71 -3.24 2.73 0.79
C PHE A 71 -1.91 3.21 1.34
N GLN A 72 -0.86 2.40 1.25
CA GLN A 72 0.47 2.80 1.72
C GLN A 72 1.31 3.41 0.58
N LEU A 73 1.67 4.68 0.74
CA LEU A 73 2.66 5.37 -0.08
C LEU A 73 4.03 5.28 0.59
N ALA A 74 5.03 4.81 -0.14
CA ALA A 74 6.41 4.70 0.31
C ALA A 74 7.36 5.22 -0.77
N THR A 75 8.67 5.20 -0.50
CA THR A 75 9.69 5.74 -1.41
C THR A 75 9.76 5.03 -2.76
N GLY A 76 9.20 3.82 -2.86
CA GLY A 76 9.05 3.11 -4.13
C GLY A 76 7.96 3.69 -5.04
N TYR A 77 7.06 4.55 -4.55
CA TYR A 77 5.93 5.10 -5.32
C TYR A 77 5.16 4.06 -6.15
N PHE A 78 5.11 2.79 -5.73
CA PHE A 78 4.37 1.80 -6.51
C PHE A 78 2.87 2.12 -6.41
N GLY A 79 2.22 2.26 -7.57
CA GLY A 79 0.85 2.81 -7.65
C GLY A 79 0.76 4.33 -7.53
N ALA A 80 1.89 5.05 -7.56
CA ALA A 80 1.94 6.51 -7.48
C ALA A 80 3.04 7.11 -8.38
N ARG A 81 3.61 6.30 -9.29
CA ARG A 81 4.79 6.64 -10.08
C ARG A 81 4.43 6.99 -11.51
N ASP A 82 4.98 8.10 -12.01
CA ASP A 82 4.88 8.52 -13.40
C ASP A 82 5.90 7.81 -14.32
N HIS A 83 5.99 8.28 -15.56
CA HIS A 83 6.91 7.74 -16.58
C HIS A 83 8.39 8.14 -16.37
N ASP A 84 8.65 9.15 -15.54
CA ASP A 84 9.96 9.74 -15.22
C ASP A 84 10.48 9.30 -13.84
N ASP A 85 9.88 8.24 -13.26
CA ASP A 85 10.17 7.72 -11.93
C ASP A 85 9.84 8.67 -10.75
N GLY A 86 9.10 9.75 -11.01
CA GLY A 86 8.60 10.72 -10.03
C GLY A 86 7.29 10.33 -9.37
N PHE A 87 6.84 11.15 -8.41
CA PHE A 87 5.52 11.05 -7.78
C PHE A 87 4.47 11.74 -8.65
N SER A 88 3.36 11.06 -8.92
CA SER A 88 2.22 11.62 -9.65
C SER A 88 0.93 11.41 -8.88
N ILE A 89 0.21 12.50 -8.65
CA ILE A 89 -1.10 12.48 -8.00
C ILE A 89 -2.15 11.76 -8.85
N ASP A 90 -2.10 11.93 -10.18
CA ASP A 90 -3.03 11.27 -11.10
C ASP A 90 -2.90 9.75 -10.99
N ARG A 91 -1.67 9.25 -10.87
CA ARG A 91 -1.41 7.80 -10.66
C ARG A 91 -1.89 7.29 -9.32
N VAL A 92 -1.85 8.11 -8.27
CA VAL A 92 -2.45 7.78 -6.98
C VAL A 92 -3.96 7.63 -7.13
N LEU A 93 -4.62 8.60 -7.78
CA LEU A 93 -6.07 8.58 -8.00
C LEU A 93 -6.48 7.36 -8.84
N GLU A 94 -5.79 7.09 -9.95
CA GLU A 94 -6.02 5.90 -10.79
C GLU A 94 -5.85 4.59 -10.01
N SER A 95 -4.86 4.52 -9.11
CA SER A 95 -4.61 3.30 -8.33
C SER A 95 -5.67 3.05 -7.26
N MET A 96 -6.26 4.12 -6.72
CA MET A 96 -7.36 4.06 -5.76
C MET A 96 -8.71 3.85 -6.44
N ASP A 97 -8.81 4.13 -7.75
CA ASP A 97 -10.07 4.05 -8.47
C ASP A 97 -10.69 2.64 -8.41
N GLY A 98 -11.98 2.60 -8.08
CA GLY A 98 -12.75 1.38 -7.87
C GLY A 98 -12.33 0.55 -6.64
N ALA A 99 -11.52 1.08 -5.71
CA ALA A 99 -11.21 0.46 -4.43
C ALA A 99 -11.71 1.33 -3.26
N PRO A 100 -12.28 0.75 -2.18
CA PRO A 100 -12.83 1.50 -1.05
C PRO A 100 -11.71 2.00 -0.11
N VAL A 101 -10.88 2.93 -0.58
CA VAL A 101 -9.77 3.49 0.20
C VAL A 101 -10.29 4.54 1.18
N LYS A 102 -10.08 4.32 2.49
CA LYS A 102 -10.49 5.24 3.56
C LYS A 102 -9.36 6.12 4.10
N ALA A 103 -8.12 5.69 3.89
CA ALA A 103 -6.95 6.42 4.38
C ALA A 103 -5.71 6.16 3.51
N ILE A 104 -4.76 7.10 3.59
CA ILE A 104 -3.43 6.98 3.00
C ILE A 104 -2.41 6.96 4.13
N GLU A 105 -1.54 5.95 4.13
CA GLU A 105 -0.40 5.86 5.05
C GLU A 105 0.88 6.26 4.32
N ILE A 106 1.58 7.28 4.85
CA ILE A 106 2.89 7.69 4.32
C ILE A 106 3.97 6.99 5.14
N LYS A 107 4.63 6.01 4.52
CA LYS A 107 5.70 5.24 5.15
C LYS A 107 7.03 5.95 4.99
N LEU A 108 7.53 6.50 6.09
CA LEU A 108 8.84 7.17 6.15
C LEU A 108 9.99 6.18 6.37
N SER A 109 9.76 5.13 7.14
CA SER A 109 10.77 4.11 7.45
C SER A 109 10.13 2.76 7.77
N GLN A 110 10.94 1.69 7.80
CA GLN A 110 10.53 0.37 8.25
C GLN A 110 11.45 -0.08 9.39
N GLY A 111 10.88 -0.44 10.54
CA GLY A 111 11.65 -0.85 11.72
C GLY A 111 12.59 -2.05 11.49
N ALA A 112 12.21 -2.97 10.59
CA ALA A 112 13.06 -4.10 10.22
C ALA A 112 14.33 -3.71 9.45
N LYS A 113 14.33 -2.58 8.76
CA LYS A 113 15.45 -2.11 7.91
C LYS A 113 15.48 -0.56 7.89
N PRO A 114 15.97 0.08 8.97
CA PRO A 114 16.13 1.52 8.97
C PRO A 114 17.14 1.92 7.86
N GLY A 115 16.75 2.85 6.98
CA GLY A 115 17.61 3.37 5.92
C GLY A 115 17.59 2.61 4.58
N LEU A 116 16.92 1.45 4.50
CA LEU A 116 16.72 0.71 3.25
C LEU A 116 15.23 0.59 2.96
N GLY A 117 14.80 0.99 1.76
CA GLY A 117 13.41 0.82 1.33
C GLY A 117 13.02 -0.65 1.20
N GLY A 118 11.73 -0.93 0.97
CA GLY A 118 11.23 -2.30 0.84
C GLY A 118 12.03 -3.11 -0.18
N VAL A 119 12.42 -4.35 0.19
CA VAL A 119 13.21 -5.24 -0.68
C VAL A 119 12.36 -6.44 -1.04
N LEU A 120 12.09 -6.62 -2.33
CA LEU A 120 11.52 -7.86 -2.87
C LEU A 120 12.61 -8.64 -3.62
N PRO A 121 12.96 -9.88 -3.20
CA PRO A 121 13.90 -10.74 -3.91
C PRO A 121 13.43 -11.06 -5.34
N SER A 122 14.36 -11.09 -6.31
CA SER A 122 14.05 -11.30 -7.74
C SER A 122 13.34 -12.63 -8.03
N ASN A 123 13.64 -13.68 -7.25
CA ASN A 123 13.05 -15.02 -7.38
C ASN A 123 11.58 -15.08 -6.94
N LYS A 124 11.10 -14.07 -6.20
CA LYS A 124 9.69 -13.95 -5.78
C LYS A 124 8.87 -13.02 -6.69
N ALA A 125 9.51 -12.37 -7.66
CA ALA A 125 8.84 -11.44 -8.57
C ALA A 125 8.17 -12.18 -9.73
N THR A 126 6.85 -12.35 -9.67
CA THR A 126 6.05 -12.86 -10.79
C THR A 126 5.99 -11.85 -11.94
N PRO A 127 5.64 -12.24 -13.19
CA PRO A 127 5.53 -11.29 -14.31
C PRO A 127 4.61 -10.11 -14.01
N ARG A 128 3.52 -10.35 -13.27
CA ARG A 128 2.57 -9.31 -12.83
C ARG A 128 3.18 -8.34 -11.81
N ASP A 129 3.97 -8.85 -10.87
CA ASP A 129 4.70 -8.00 -9.92
C ASP A 129 5.78 -7.19 -10.62
N ARG A 130 6.49 -7.81 -11.57
CA ARG A 130 7.50 -7.12 -12.38
C ARG A 130 6.91 -5.96 -13.14
N HIS A 131 5.73 -6.12 -13.77
CA HIS A 131 5.07 -5.01 -14.47
C HIS A 131 4.85 -3.81 -13.55
N ARG A 132 4.30 -4.04 -12.34
CA ARG A 132 4.00 -2.96 -11.38
C ARG A 132 5.25 -2.37 -10.74
N ARG A 133 6.36 -3.12 -10.75
CA ARG A 133 7.62 -2.72 -10.12
C ARG A 133 8.71 -2.31 -11.11
N ARG A 134 8.45 -2.25 -12.43
CA ARG A 134 9.48 -1.92 -13.44
C ARG A 134 10.15 -0.58 -13.12
N ARG A 135 11.46 -0.62 -12.87
CA ARG A 135 12.41 0.48 -13.03
C ARG A 135 13.15 0.26 -14.34
N ARG A 136 13.37 1.31 -15.14
CA ARG A 136 14.22 1.20 -16.34
C ARG A 136 15.55 0.52 -15.97
N GLY A 137 15.89 -0.58 -16.64
CA GLY A 137 17.22 -1.23 -16.56
C GLY A 137 17.53 -2.20 -15.40
N ARG A 138 16.61 -2.55 -14.48
CA ARG A 138 16.93 -3.46 -13.35
C ARG A 138 15.90 -4.56 -13.11
N CYS A 139 15.70 -5.46 -14.08
CA CYS A 139 14.77 -6.59 -13.93
C CYS A 139 15.35 -7.83 -13.21
N HIS A 140 16.68 -7.92 -13.04
CA HIS A 140 17.34 -9.15 -12.53
C HIS A 140 17.85 -9.06 -11.07
N ARG A 141 17.92 -7.86 -10.47
CA ARG A 141 18.33 -7.66 -9.06
C ARG A 141 17.11 -7.42 -8.18
N ALA A 142 17.22 -7.79 -6.89
CA ALA A 142 16.24 -7.39 -5.89
C ALA A 142 16.05 -5.88 -6.01
N GLN A 143 14.79 -5.43 -6.05
CA GLN A 143 14.48 -4.02 -6.26
C GLN A 143 14.23 -3.37 -4.91
N PRO A 144 15.25 -2.75 -4.29
CA PRO A 144 15.02 -1.91 -3.13
C PRO A 144 14.27 -0.66 -3.58
N SER A 145 13.29 -0.25 -2.78
CA SER A 145 12.81 1.13 -2.86
C SER A 145 13.96 2.07 -2.51
N PRO A 146 14.07 3.22 -3.19
CA PRO A 146 15.15 4.17 -2.94
C PRO A 146 15.06 4.66 -1.49
N PRO A 147 16.19 4.94 -0.83
CA PRO A 147 16.14 5.63 0.47
C PRO A 147 15.47 7.00 0.29
N PRO A 148 14.83 7.54 1.34
CA PRO A 148 14.27 8.89 1.29
C PRO A 148 15.40 9.88 0.95
N SER A 149 15.20 10.67 -0.11
CA SER A 149 16.15 11.72 -0.48
C SER A 149 16.05 12.86 0.53
N VAL A 150 17.11 13.09 1.31
CA VAL A 150 17.27 14.32 2.08
C VAL A 150 17.63 15.40 1.06
N ARG A 151 16.67 16.25 0.71
CA ARG A 151 16.93 17.54 0.07
C ARG A 151 16.60 18.63 1.07
#